data_AF-A0A848ZRB4-F1
#
_entry.id   AF-A0A848ZRB4-F1
#
_cell.length_a   1.000
_cell.length_b   1.000
_cell.length_c   1.000
_cell.angle_alpha   90.00
_cell.angle_beta   90.00
_cell.angle_gamma   90.00
#
_symmetry.space_group_name_H-M   'P 1'
#
loop_
_entity.id
_entity.type
_entity.pdbx_description
1 polymer ?
#
loop_
_entity_poly.entity_id
_entity_poly.type
_entity_poly.pdbx_seq_one_letter_code
_entity_poly.pdbx_strand_id
1 'polypeptide(L)'
;MQNLSTNPAGPENEHIVDNKELNIWEALIPVFLLMMMLAYNIFYAEGEWLGEYSNQFILLMAGFIAAIVGLFNKTSLKTMWLEVLENLRSVLVPIMILFLVGALAGTWLVSGIIPAMVY
;
A
#
# COMPACT_ATOMS: atom_id res chain seq x y z
N MET A 1 -38.72 14.56 22.24
CA MET A 1 -38.19 13.71 21.15
C MET A 1 -36.68 13.68 21.31
N GLN A 2 -36.13 12.53 21.73
CA GLN A 2 -34.68 12.36 21.91
C GLN A 2 -34.00 12.34 20.54
N ASN A 3 -33.07 13.26 20.35
CA ASN A 3 -32.03 13.16 19.33
C ASN A 3 -31.19 11.92 19.69
N LEU A 4 -31.24 10.91 18.83
CA LEU A 4 -30.36 9.75 18.86
C LEU A 4 -29.56 9.76 17.56
N SER A 5 -28.51 10.57 17.52
CA SER A 5 -27.44 10.45 16.54
C SER A 5 -26.18 9.96 17.25
N THR A 6 -26.19 8.70 17.68
CA THR A 6 -24.98 7.94 18.01
C THR A 6 -24.69 7.02 16.84
N ASN A 7 -24.13 7.57 15.76
CA ASN A 7 -23.44 6.77 14.77
C ASN A 7 -21.94 6.89 15.03
N PRO A 8 -21.28 5.90 15.68
CA PRO A 8 -19.85 5.97 15.99
C PRO A 8 -18.93 5.74 14.78
N ALA A 9 -19.50 5.61 13.58
CA ALA A 9 -18.80 5.24 12.34
C ALA A 9 -19.15 6.17 11.17
N GLY A 10 -19.21 7.49 11.41
CA GLY A 10 -19.20 8.47 10.33
C GLY A 10 -17.78 8.74 9.82
N PRO A 11 -17.62 9.26 8.59
CA PRO A 11 -16.32 9.67 8.03
C PRO A 11 -15.68 10.86 8.80
N GLU A 12 -16.38 11.38 9.81
CA GLU A 12 -15.94 12.41 10.74
C GLU A 12 -14.78 12.00 11.67
N ASN A 13 -14.39 10.72 11.67
CA ASN A 13 -13.26 10.20 12.46
C ASN A 13 -11.97 10.01 11.64
N GLU A 14 -11.94 10.42 10.38
CA GLU A 14 -10.69 10.44 9.61
C GLU A 14 -9.88 11.68 10.01
N HIS A 15 -8.70 11.46 10.57
CA HIS A 15 -7.76 12.52 10.91
C HIS A 15 -7.16 13.07 9.60
N ILE A 16 -7.93 13.89 8.87
CA ILE A 16 -7.46 14.59 7.69
C ILE A 16 -6.47 15.65 8.18
N VAL A 17 -5.18 15.31 8.12
CA VAL A 17 -4.11 16.27 8.30
C VAL A 17 -4.22 17.25 7.14
N ASP A 18 -4.59 18.49 7.47
CA ASP A 18 -4.67 19.61 6.52
C ASP A 18 -3.25 19.90 5.98
N ASN A 19 -2.85 19.13 4.98
CA ASN A 19 -1.60 19.29 4.27
C ASN A 19 -1.80 20.45 3.30
N LYS A 20 -0.96 21.47 3.44
CA LYS A 20 -0.79 22.54 2.46
C LYS A 20 -0.82 21.94 1.06
N GLU A 21 -1.90 22.24 0.34
CA GLU A 21 -2.35 21.53 -0.85
C GLU A 21 -1.17 21.14 -1.75
N LEU A 22 -0.89 19.83 -1.86
CA LEU A 22 0.00 19.35 -2.91
C LEU A 22 -0.68 19.66 -4.24
N ASN A 23 0.04 20.35 -5.11
CA ASN A 23 -0.44 20.52 -6.47
C ASN A 23 -0.52 19.13 -7.13
N ILE A 24 -1.71 18.76 -7.63
CA ILE A 24 -1.95 17.44 -8.25
C ILE A 24 -0.94 17.13 -9.36
N TRP A 25 -0.46 18.17 -10.05
CA TRP A 25 0.56 18.05 -11.08
C TRP A 25 1.90 17.56 -10.54
N GLU A 26 2.29 17.97 -9.34
CA GLU A 26 3.54 17.54 -8.71
C GLU A 26 3.42 16.13 -8.14
N ALA A 27 2.25 15.78 -7.59
CA ALA A 27 1.95 14.42 -7.13
C ALA A 27 1.99 13.38 -8.27
N LEU A 28 1.73 13.80 -9.51
CA LEU A 28 1.76 12.92 -10.68
C LEU A 28 3.18 12.54 -11.14
N ILE A 29 4.20 13.33 -10.78
CA ILE A 29 5.59 13.12 -11.19
C ILE A 29 6.12 11.74 -10.77
N PRO A 30 6.10 11.36 -9.48
CA PRO A 30 6.58 10.04 -9.05
C PRO A 30 5.75 8.89 -9.63
N VAL A 31 4.44 9.10 -9.85
CA VAL A 31 3.55 8.08 -10.43
C VAL A 31 3.91 7.81 -11.89
N PHE A 32 4.06 8.86 -12.69
CA PHE A 32 4.39 8.72 -14.10
C PHE A 32 5.79 8.11 -14.28
N LEU A 33 6.75 8.54 -13.45
CA LEU A 33 8.10 8.00 -13.45
C LEU A 33 8.12 6.50 -13.05
N LEU A 34 7.36 6.10 -12.03
CA LEU A 34 7.20 4.70 -11.65
C LEU A 34 6.64 3.87 -12.82
N MET A 35 5.57 4.34 -13.45
CA MET A 35 4.94 3.64 -14.58
C MET A 35 5.91 3.48 -15.76
N MET A 36 6.68 4.52 -16.08
CA MET A 36 7.71 4.44 -17.13
C MET A 36 8.83 3.46 -16.77
N MET A 37 9.31 3.45 -15.53
CA MET A 37 10.36 2.52 -15.08
C MET A 37 9.87 1.07 -15.11
N LEU A 38 8.64 0.80 -14.67
CA LEU A 38 8.04 -0.54 -14.74
C LEU A 38 7.83 -0.99 -16.19
N ALA A 39 7.32 -0.09 -17.05
CA ALA A 39 7.16 -0.39 -18.47
C ALA A 39 8.52 -0.70 -19.12
N TYR A 40 9.55 0.08 -18.84
CA TYR A 40 10.90 -0.19 -19.34
C TYR A 40 11.43 -1.53 -18.83
N ASN A 41 11.25 -1.84 -17.54
CA ASN A 41 11.67 -3.11 -16.96
C ASN A 41 11.05 -4.30 -17.68
N ILE A 42 9.76 -4.23 -18.02
CA ILE A 42 9.04 -5.32 -18.68
C ILE A 42 9.35 -5.40 -20.19
N PHE A 43 9.33 -4.27 -20.91
CA PHE A 43 9.45 -4.28 -22.38
C PHE A 43 10.88 -4.41 -22.89
N TYR A 44 11.87 -3.91 -22.14
CA TYR A 44 13.26 -3.83 -22.60
C TYR A 44 14.25 -4.66 -21.78
N ALA A 45 13.93 -4.95 -20.51
CA ALA A 45 14.85 -5.64 -19.60
C ALA A 45 14.33 -7.00 -19.12
N GLU A 46 13.32 -7.56 -19.79
CA GLU A 46 12.74 -8.88 -19.51
C GLU A 46 12.28 -9.08 -18.04
N GLY A 47 12.04 -7.99 -17.32
CA GLY A 47 11.68 -8.00 -15.90
C GLY A 47 12.86 -7.96 -14.92
N GLU A 48 14.11 -8.02 -15.38
CA GLU A 48 15.33 -8.17 -14.56
C GLU A 48 16.29 -6.97 -14.68
N TRP A 49 15.79 -5.76 -14.97
CA TRP A 49 16.65 -4.57 -15.14
C TRP A 49 17.61 -4.32 -13.97
N LEU A 50 17.15 -4.56 -12.73
CA LEU A 50 17.95 -4.48 -11.50
C LEU A 50 18.10 -5.86 -10.83
N GLY A 51 18.08 -6.94 -11.61
CA GLY A 51 18.17 -8.33 -11.16
C GLY A 51 16.82 -8.94 -10.77
N GLU A 52 16.87 -10.06 -10.04
CA GLU A 52 15.70 -10.89 -9.69
C GLU A 52 14.59 -10.12 -8.95
N TYR A 53 14.96 -9.07 -8.20
CA TYR A 53 14.02 -8.23 -7.43
C TYR A 53 13.82 -6.84 -8.05
N SER A 54 13.95 -6.74 -9.39
CA SER A 54 13.92 -5.46 -10.10
C SER A 54 12.69 -4.62 -9.76
N ASN A 55 11.51 -5.23 -9.68
CA ASN A 55 10.26 -4.54 -9.39
C ASN A 55 10.26 -3.87 -7.99
N GLN A 56 10.78 -4.57 -6.98
CA GLN A 56 10.87 -4.04 -5.61
C GLN A 56 11.83 -2.86 -5.56
N PHE A 57 12.97 -2.95 -6.24
CA PHE A 57 13.91 -1.84 -6.33
C PHE A 57 13.32 -0.64 -7.08
N ILE A 58 12.60 -0.87 -8.17
CA ILE A 58 11.91 0.20 -8.92
C ILE A 58 10.88 0.93 -8.04
N LEU A 59 10.10 0.18 -7.25
CA LEU A 59 9.13 0.76 -6.31
C LEU A 59 9.82 1.60 -5.23
N LEU A 60 10.94 1.13 -4.68
CA LEU A 60 11.72 1.88 -3.70
C LEU A 60 12.32 3.17 -4.29
N MET A 61 12.82 3.11 -5.53
CA MET A 61 13.33 4.29 -6.24
C MET A 61 12.24 5.33 -6.49
N ALA A 62 11.06 4.89 -6.91
CA ALA A 62 9.91 5.80 -7.08
C ALA A 62 9.46 6.40 -5.74
N GLY A 63 9.44 5.61 -4.65
CA GLY A 63 9.15 6.09 -3.31
C GLY A 63 10.17 7.12 -2.82
N PHE A 64 11.45 6.94 -3.12
CA PHE A 64 12.50 7.91 -2.85
C PHE A 64 12.28 9.22 -3.60
N ILE A 65 11.94 9.15 -4.89
CA ILE A 65 11.60 10.32 -5.70
C ILE A 65 10.34 11.02 -5.16
N ALA A 66 9.31 10.26 -4.75
CA ALA A 66 8.11 10.80 -4.13
C ALA A 66 8.42 11.54 -2.83
N ALA A 67 9.32 11.01 -1.99
CA ALA A 67 9.77 11.68 -0.77
C ALA A 67 10.50 13.00 -1.07
N ILE A 68 11.34 13.03 -2.11
CA ILE A 68 12.00 14.26 -2.57
C ILE A 68 10.97 15.30 -3.06
N VAL A 69 10.00 14.88 -3.88
CA VAL A 69 8.93 15.78 -4.36
C VAL A 69 8.08 16.30 -3.19
N GLY A 70 7.76 15.45 -2.21
CA GLY A 70 7.06 15.85 -0.98
C GLY A 70 7.84 16.88 -0.15
N LEU A 71 9.17 16.72 -0.07
CA LEU A 71 10.04 17.70 0.59
C LEU A 71 10.03 19.07 -0.12
N PHE A 72 10.08 19.10 -1.45
CA PHE A 72 10.00 20.34 -2.23
C PHE A 72 8.65 21.05 -2.08
N ASN A 73 7.57 20.28 -1.87
CA ASN A 73 6.21 20.79 -1.60
C ASN A 73 5.99 21.29 -0.16
N LYS A 74 7.06 21.34 0.67
CA LYS A 74 7.01 21.76 2.08
C LYS A 74 6.20 20.83 2.98
N THR A 75 5.98 19.58 2.58
CA THR A 75 5.40 18.57 3.47
C THR A 75 6.44 18.19 4.52
N SER A 76 6.01 18.10 5.78
CA SER A 76 6.92 17.71 6.86
C SER A 76 7.30 16.23 6.74
N LEU A 77 8.57 15.89 6.96
CA LEU A 77 9.03 14.49 7.02
C LEU A 77 8.25 13.66 8.04
N LYS A 78 7.84 14.29 9.14
CA LYS A 78 7.03 13.64 10.18
C LYS A 78 5.65 13.26 9.65
N THR A 79 5.02 14.14 8.88
CA THR A 79 3.71 13.89 8.25
C THR A 79 3.83 12.75 7.23
N MET A 80 4.82 12.80 6.33
CA MET A 80 5.06 11.74 5.35
C MET A 80 5.25 10.37 6.02
N TRP A 81 6.05 10.31 7.10
CA TRP A 81 6.27 9.07 7.84
C TRP A 81 5.01 8.55 8.53
N LEU A 82 4.23 9.43 9.15
CA LEU A 82 2.96 9.06 9.78
C LEU A 82 1.95 8.51 8.77
N GLU A 83 1.86 9.10 7.58
CA GLU A 83 0.96 8.62 6.53
C GLU A 83 1.39 7.25 5.98
N VAL A 84 2.70 7.02 5.80
CA VAL A 84 3.21 5.69 5.41
C VAL A 84 2.87 4.64 6.48
N LEU A 85 3.04 4.97 7.77
CA LEU A 85 2.69 4.07 8.87
C LEU A 85 1.19 3.76 8.93
N GLU A 86 0.34 4.77 8.72
CA GLU A 86 -1.12 4.57 8.70
C GLU A 86 -1.54 3.70 7.51
N ASN A 87 -0.95 3.91 6.33
CA ASN A 87 -1.18 3.07 5.16
C ASN A 87 -0.76 1.62 5.41
N LEU A 88 0.42 1.40 6.02
CA LEU A 88 0.89 0.07 6.40
C LEU A 88 -0.08 -0.58 7.40
N ARG A 89 -0.55 0.15 8.40
CA ARG A 89 -1.50 -0.36 9.39
C ARG A 89 -2.83 -0.77 8.74
N SER A 90 -3.30 0.00 7.77
CA SER A 90 -4.52 -0.29 7.02
C SER A 90 -4.42 -1.60 6.24
N VAL A 91 -3.29 -1.88 5.58
CA VAL A 91 -3.09 -3.13 4.82
C VAL A 91 -2.76 -4.33 5.70
N LEU A 92 -2.23 -4.12 6.91
CA LEU A 92 -1.93 -5.21 7.85
C LEU A 92 -3.17 -5.98 8.29
N VAL A 93 -4.33 -5.32 8.44
CA VAL A 93 -5.56 -6.01 8.86
C VAL A 93 -5.99 -7.07 7.83
N PRO A 94 -6.16 -6.75 6.53
CA PRO A 94 -6.38 -7.76 5.49
C PRO A 94 -5.30 -8.84 5.42
N ILE A 95 -4.03 -8.48 5.54
CA ILE A 95 -2.91 -9.45 5.52
C ILE A 95 -3.06 -10.46 6.66
N MET A 96 -3.37 -10.01 7.88
CA MET A 96 -3.58 -10.90 9.02
C MET A 96 -4.78 -11.82 8.82
N ILE A 97 -5.86 -11.34 8.22
CA ILE A 97 -7.02 -12.18 7.87
C ILE A 97 -6.60 -13.27 6.87
N LEU A 98 -5.95 -12.88 5.77
CA LEU A 98 -5.48 -13.82 4.74
C LEU A 98 -4.48 -14.82 5.31
N PHE A 99 -3.60 -14.39 6.21
CA PHE A 99 -2.64 -15.25 6.90
C PHE A 99 -3.36 -16.31 7.74
N LEU A 100 -4.35 -15.91 8.55
CA LEU A 100 -5.11 -16.84 9.38
C LEU A 100 -5.95 -17.82 8.53
N VAL A 101 -6.59 -17.33 7.47
CA VAL A 101 -7.34 -18.17 6.53
C VAL A 101 -6.41 -19.16 5.83
N GLY A 102 -5.22 -18.72 5.40
CA GLY A 102 -4.20 -19.58 4.81
C GLY A 102 -3.69 -20.65 5.78
N ALA A 103 -3.46 -20.29 7.05
CA ALA A 103 -3.05 -21.24 8.08
C ALA A 103 -4.12 -22.30 8.37
N LEU A 104 -5.40 -21.90 8.39
CA LEU A 104 -6.52 -22.82 8.53
C LEU A 104 -6.62 -23.78 7.33
N ALA A 105 -6.56 -23.25 6.11
CA ALA A 105 -6.56 -24.05 4.89
C ALA A 105 -5.37 -25.02 4.85
N GLY A 106 -4.18 -24.56 5.27
CA GLY A 106 -3.00 -25.40 5.40
C GLY A 106 -3.19 -26.53 6.39
N THR A 107 -3.83 -26.26 7.55
CA THR A 107 -4.13 -27.29 8.55
C THR A 107 -5.12 -28.32 8.01
N TRP A 108 -6.12 -27.91 7.22
CA TRP A 108 -7.05 -28.83 6.55
C TRP A 108 -6.37 -29.70 5.49
N LEU A 109 -5.37 -29.14 4.80
CA LEU A 109 -4.56 -29.87 3.82
C LEU A 109 -3.70 -30.93 4.53
N VAL A 110 -3.00 -30.54 5.60
CA VAL A 110 -2.12 -31.45 6.37
C VAL A 110 -2.90 -32.52 7.14
N SER A 111 -4.09 -32.19 7.66
CA SER A 111 -4.95 -33.15 8.38
C SER A 111 -5.67 -34.14 7.46
N GLY A 112 -5.58 -33.98 6.14
CA GLY A 112 -6.19 -34.90 5.19
C GLY A 112 -7.71 -34.74 5.03
N ILE A 113 -8.32 -33.74 5.67
CA ILE A 113 -9.76 -33.46 5.59
C ILE A 113 -10.18 -33.16 4.14
N ILE A 114 -9.42 -32.31 3.45
CA ILE A 114 -9.68 -31.97 2.04
C ILE A 114 -9.50 -33.21 1.13
N PRO A 115 -8.38 -33.95 1.20
CA PRO A 115 -8.22 -35.22 0.46
C PRO A 115 -9.34 -36.24 0.70
N ALA A 116 -9.78 -36.43 1.96
CA ALA A 116 -10.80 -37.40 2.33
C ALA A 116 -12.24 -37.02 1.91
N MET A 117 -12.48 -35.76 1.52
CA MET A 117 -13.77 -35.36 0.95
C MET A 117 -13.81 -35.47 -0.58
N VAL A 118 -12.65 -35.50 -1.24
CA VAL A 118 -12.54 -35.54 -2.70
C VAL A 118 -12.39 -36.96 -3.22
N TYR A 119 -11.65 -37.81 -2.50
CA TYR A 119 -11.52 -39.25 -2.77
C TYR A 119 -12.51 -40.06 -1.94
#